data_AF-A0A359GWA7-F1
#
_entry.id   AF-A0A359GWA7-F1
#
_cell.length_a   1.000
_cell.length_b   1.000
_cell.length_c   1.000
_cell.angle_alpha   90.00
_cell.angle_beta   90.00
_cell.angle_gamma   90.00
#
_symmetry.space_group_name_H-M   'P 1'
#
loop_
_entity.id
_entity.type
_entity.pdbx_description
1 polymer ?
#
loop_
_entity_poly.entity_id
_entity_poly.type
_entity_poly.pdbx_seq_one_letter_code
_entity_poly.pdbx_strand_id
1 'polypeptide(L)'
;KADSWKGLGYGFAHAIASNTICVLAREFVTVRGEQSKYFGSAERNINADAFHRALLNPTKVDEYLSHVSDDTRAMDAGYVAGYNNFIEARAGNMPASCNNAPWITPISERDLARMAIGVGIRYGLGRVATEIATAQPGLELAKLNTLDLLADAQMVGSNALAFGSELTETGRGILMGNPHYPWQGPSRFHIAHLTIPGEVDVMGAGLITTSGVAIGFTEHVAWSHTVSTALRFTMFRLDLVEGNPMAYRFGDEVRSIDAIEVGVEAEEGIINRTIYMTHLGPVVVGRGNPWNDQYAYVMRDVNYENYRSADQYKDIHKSRNVAELREALATHQGAAFVNTIAADKDGGALYADMSAIPNVSTELIERCAVDTQNGARVITLNGSDPSCDWQIDSNAAYPGLMPPSEQPSLITDGYVSNSNDSYW
;
A
#
# COMPACT_ATOMS: atom_id res chain seq x y z
N LYS A 1 -18.73 -3.40 18.96
CA LYS A 1 -18.61 -2.63 20.22
C LYS A 1 -17.67 -3.36 21.18
N ALA A 2 -16.76 -2.63 21.83
CA ALA A 2 -15.85 -3.13 22.85
C ALA A 2 -15.47 -1.99 23.82
N ASP A 3 -14.82 -2.32 24.94
CA ASP A 3 -14.39 -1.35 25.95
C ASP A 3 -12.89 -0.96 25.81
N SER A 4 -12.20 -1.48 24.79
CA SER A 4 -10.79 -1.17 24.50
C SER A 4 -10.44 -1.46 23.04
N TRP A 5 -9.36 -0.88 22.54
CA TRP A 5 -8.80 -1.17 21.21
C TRP A 5 -8.51 -2.66 21.02
N LYS A 6 -7.95 -3.32 22.04
CA LYS A 6 -7.72 -4.78 22.00
C LYS A 6 -9.02 -5.57 21.88
N GLY A 7 -10.05 -5.22 22.65
CA GLY A 7 -11.36 -5.87 22.54
C GLY A 7 -12.01 -5.61 21.17
N LEU A 8 -11.83 -4.41 20.62
CA LEU A 8 -12.37 -4.02 19.32
C LEU A 8 -11.71 -4.84 18.20
N GLY A 9 -10.38 -4.96 18.22
CA GLY A 9 -9.62 -5.78 17.27
C GLY A 9 -10.02 -7.24 17.31
N TYR A 10 -10.20 -7.80 18.52
CA TYR A 10 -10.67 -9.17 18.71
C TYR A 10 -12.02 -9.42 18.03
N GLY A 11 -13.00 -8.54 18.29
CA GLY A 11 -14.33 -8.65 17.71
C GLY A 11 -14.31 -8.43 16.19
N PHE A 12 -13.50 -7.48 15.70
CA PHE A 12 -13.38 -7.18 14.29
C PHE A 12 -12.81 -8.36 13.49
N ALA A 13 -11.76 -9.01 14.01
CA ALA A 13 -11.20 -10.21 13.39
C ALA A 13 -12.23 -11.34 13.28
N HIS A 14 -13.03 -11.57 14.33
CA HIS A 14 -14.13 -12.55 14.30
C HIS A 14 -15.17 -12.22 13.23
N ALA A 15 -15.57 -10.95 13.12
CA ALA A 15 -16.57 -10.50 12.14
C ALA A 15 -16.09 -10.67 10.69
N ILE A 16 -14.84 -10.29 10.41
CA ILE A 16 -14.22 -10.48 9.09
C ILE A 16 -14.08 -11.97 8.78
N ALA A 17 -13.46 -12.74 9.69
CA ALA A 17 -13.18 -14.15 9.47
C ALA A 17 -14.47 -14.95 9.22
N SER A 18 -15.55 -14.65 9.94
CA SER A 18 -16.87 -15.29 9.76
C SER A 18 -17.36 -15.33 8.32
N ASN A 19 -17.03 -14.30 7.52
CA ASN A 19 -17.50 -14.17 6.14
C ASN A 19 -16.42 -14.40 5.08
N THR A 20 -15.15 -14.43 5.48
CA THR A 20 -14.02 -14.29 4.54
C THR A 20 -12.84 -15.22 4.84
N ILE A 21 -12.92 -16.09 5.86
CA ILE A 21 -11.77 -16.85 6.38
C ILE A 21 -10.92 -17.52 5.29
N CYS A 22 -11.54 -18.19 4.31
CA CYS A 22 -10.78 -18.84 3.23
C CYS A 22 -9.99 -17.86 2.36
N VAL A 23 -10.51 -16.66 2.11
CA VAL A 23 -9.83 -15.64 1.30
C VAL A 23 -8.78 -14.94 2.15
N LEU A 24 -9.12 -14.57 3.38
CA LEU A 24 -8.22 -13.87 4.30
C LEU A 24 -6.99 -14.73 4.65
N ALA A 25 -7.19 -15.99 5.02
CA ALA A 25 -6.10 -16.89 5.36
C ALA A 25 -5.16 -17.17 4.17
N ARG A 26 -5.70 -17.20 2.94
CA ARG A 26 -4.90 -17.29 1.72
C ARG A 26 -4.04 -16.03 1.49
N GLU A 27 -4.52 -14.87 1.88
CA GLU A 27 -3.69 -13.66 1.80
C GLU A 27 -2.56 -13.69 2.82
N PHE A 28 -2.78 -14.22 4.03
CA PHE A 28 -1.67 -14.43 4.98
C PHE A 28 -0.58 -15.35 4.42
N VAL A 29 -0.96 -16.42 3.71
CA VAL A 29 -0.01 -17.25 2.94
C VAL A 29 0.74 -16.43 1.89
N THR A 30 0.04 -15.54 1.19
CA THR A 30 0.62 -14.70 0.13
C THR A 30 1.69 -13.77 0.69
N VAL A 31 1.38 -13.01 1.74
CA VAL A 31 2.34 -12.05 2.31
C VAL A 31 3.45 -12.71 3.13
N ARG A 32 3.29 -13.97 3.56
CA ARG A 32 4.38 -14.80 4.11
C ARG A 32 5.31 -15.37 3.04
N GLY A 33 4.89 -15.35 1.78
CA GLY A 33 5.59 -16.01 0.68
C GLY A 33 5.59 -17.53 0.82
N GLU A 34 4.40 -18.09 0.99
CA GLU A 34 4.15 -19.53 1.15
C GLU A 34 3.14 -20.07 0.11
N GLN A 35 2.87 -19.34 -0.98
CA GLN A 35 1.92 -19.77 -1.99
C GLN A 35 2.37 -21.04 -2.71
N SER A 36 3.66 -21.17 -3.02
CA SER A 36 4.21 -22.36 -3.68
C SER A 36 4.02 -23.63 -2.84
N LYS A 37 4.12 -23.50 -1.52
CA LYS A 37 3.91 -24.58 -0.56
C LYS A 37 2.48 -25.10 -0.53
N TYR A 38 1.49 -24.20 -0.65
CA TYR A 38 0.08 -24.54 -0.40
C TYR A 38 -0.80 -24.54 -1.66
N PHE A 39 -0.40 -23.85 -2.71
CA PHE A 39 -1.21 -23.58 -3.91
C PHE A 39 -0.49 -23.94 -5.22
N GLY A 40 0.62 -24.68 -5.13
CA GLY A 40 1.36 -25.24 -6.25
C GLY A 40 2.55 -24.39 -6.72
N SER A 41 3.54 -25.06 -7.27
CA SER A 41 4.88 -24.53 -7.58
C SER A 41 4.99 -23.86 -8.96
N ALA A 42 3.93 -23.23 -9.47
CA ALA A 42 4.05 -22.48 -10.72
C ALA A 42 5.02 -21.30 -10.54
N GLU A 43 5.75 -20.94 -11.60
CA GLU A 43 6.73 -19.82 -11.58
C GLU A 43 6.15 -18.52 -11.01
N ARG A 44 4.87 -18.23 -11.30
CA ARG A 44 4.16 -17.09 -10.73
C ARG A 44 4.13 -17.12 -9.19
N ASN A 45 3.86 -18.27 -8.59
CA ASN A 45 3.82 -18.41 -7.13
C ASN A 45 5.24 -18.34 -6.54
N ILE A 46 6.22 -19.00 -7.19
CA ILE A 46 7.62 -18.98 -6.72
C ILE A 46 8.15 -17.55 -6.70
N ASN A 47 7.91 -16.80 -7.78
CA ASN A 47 8.37 -15.42 -7.91
C ASN A 47 7.65 -14.50 -6.92
N ALA A 48 6.34 -14.68 -6.72
CA ALA A 48 5.59 -13.94 -5.71
C ALA A 48 6.09 -14.24 -4.29
N ASP A 49 6.40 -15.50 -3.98
CA ASP A 49 6.91 -15.89 -2.67
C ASP A 49 8.31 -15.31 -2.41
N ALA A 50 9.20 -15.38 -3.41
CA ALA A 50 10.52 -14.78 -3.33
C ALA A 50 10.46 -13.26 -3.09
N PHE A 51 9.59 -12.57 -3.83
CA PHE A 51 9.33 -11.14 -3.66
C PHE A 51 8.88 -10.81 -2.23
N HIS A 52 7.83 -11.46 -1.72
CA HIS A 52 7.31 -11.16 -0.38
C HIS A 52 8.33 -11.50 0.71
N ARG A 53 9.06 -12.61 0.59
CA ARG A 53 10.07 -12.99 1.61
C ARG A 53 11.25 -12.03 1.66
N ALA A 54 11.71 -11.53 0.52
CA ALA A 54 12.80 -10.54 0.47
C ALA A 54 12.36 -9.17 1.00
N LEU A 55 11.22 -8.65 0.51
CA LEU A 55 10.77 -7.31 0.88
C LEU A 55 10.13 -7.27 2.26
N LEU A 56 9.42 -8.32 2.69
CA LEU A 56 8.74 -8.41 3.98
C LEU A 56 9.54 -9.28 4.98
N ASN A 57 10.86 -9.11 4.93
CA ASN A 57 11.81 -9.78 5.80
C ASN A 57 11.64 -9.34 7.28
N PRO A 58 12.18 -10.08 8.25
CA PRO A 58 12.02 -9.77 9.67
C PRO A 58 12.45 -8.36 10.06
N THR A 59 13.55 -7.84 9.51
CA THR A 59 14.03 -6.48 9.80
C THR A 59 13.03 -5.43 9.36
N LYS A 60 12.48 -5.55 8.14
CA LYS A 60 11.47 -4.61 7.64
C LYS A 60 10.18 -4.65 8.46
N VAL A 61 9.76 -5.85 8.86
CA VAL A 61 8.58 -6.04 9.68
C VAL A 61 8.77 -5.46 11.08
N ASP A 62 9.92 -5.68 11.70
CA ASP A 62 10.25 -5.12 13.02
C ASP A 62 10.38 -3.57 12.95
N GLU A 63 10.86 -3.03 11.83
CA GLU A 63 10.85 -1.58 11.56
C GLU A 63 9.43 -1.01 11.49
N TYR A 64 8.51 -1.66 10.76
CA TYR A 64 7.10 -1.25 10.73
C TYR A 64 6.49 -1.25 12.13
N LEU A 65 6.73 -2.33 12.90
CA LEU A 65 6.18 -2.50 14.25
C LEU A 65 6.75 -1.49 15.27
N SER A 66 7.90 -0.88 15.00
CA SER A 66 8.47 0.15 15.88
C SER A 66 7.79 1.52 15.71
N HIS A 67 7.10 1.75 14.59
CA HIS A 67 6.46 3.03 14.25
C HIS A 67 4.97 3.08 14.61
N VAL A 68 4.29 1.95 14.73
CA VAL A 68 2.86 1.92 15.06
C VAL A 68 2.58 2.54 16.44
N SER A 69 1.43 3.20 16.61
CA SER A 69 1.01 3.73 17.92
C SER A 69 0.59 2.63 18.91
N ASP A 70 0.46 2.99 20.19
CA ASP A 70 -0.04 2.07 21.24
C ASP A 70 -1.46 1.58 20.96
N ASP A 71 -2.33 2.44 20.44
CA ASP A 71 -3.69 2.09 20.07
C ASP A 71 -3.71 1.07 18.92
N THR A 72 -2.90 1.30 17.89
CA THR A 72 -2.74 0.38 16.76
C THR A 72 -2.18 -0.96 17.23
N ARG A 73 -1.13 -0.96 18.06
CA ARG A 73 -0.59 -2.19 18.68
C ARG A 73 -1.67 -2.95 19.45
N ALA A 74 -2.46 -2.24 20.26
CA ALA A 74 -3.53 -2.86 21.03
C ALA A 74 -4.61 -3.47 20.11
N MET A 75 -5.03 -2.76 19.07
CA MET A 75 -5.98 -3.23 18.05
C MET A 75 -5.44 -4.49 17.35
N ASP A 76 -4.18 -4.48 16.89
CA ASP A 76 -3.55 -5.60 16.19
C ASP A 76 -3.37 -6.83 17.10
N ALA A 77 -2.94 -6.63 18.35
CA ALA A 77 -2.87 -7.70 19.35
C ALA A 77 -4.26 -8.33 19.60
N GLY A 78 -5.30 -7.49 19.60
CA GLY A 78 -6.69 -7.93 19.64
C GLY A 78 -7.07 -8.76 18.42
N TYR A 79 -6.76 -8.25 17.22
CA TYR A 79 -7.07 -8.88 15.95
C TYR A 79 -6.44 -10.28 15.85
N VAL A 80 -5.15 -10.40 16.21
CA VAL A 80 -4.44 -11.69 16.26
C VAL A 80 -5.16 -12.67 17.17
N ALA A 81 -5.49 -12.25 18.40
CA ALA A 81 -6.19 -13.11 19.35
C ALA A 81 -7.58 -13.51 18.84
N GLY A 82 -8.31 -12.60 18.19
CA GLY A 82 -9.64 -12.85 17.63
C GLY A 82 -9.60 -13.84 16.46
N TYR A 83 -8.70 -13.63 15.50
CA TYR A 83 -8.52 -14.53 14.36
C TYR A 83 -8.10 -15.94 14.83
N ASN A 84 -7.09 -16.03 15.70
CA ASN A 84 -6.58 -17.31 16.19
C ASN A 84 -7.65 -18.09 16.96
N ASN A 85 -8.43 -17.40 17.79
CA ASN A 85 -9.56 -18.02 18.46
C ASN A 85 -10.65 -18.47 17.47
N PHE A 86 -10.95 -17.67 16.43
CA PHE A 86 -11.94 -18.03 15.42
C PHE A 86 -11.57 -19.33 14.71
N ILE A 87 -10.32 -19.48 14.26
CA ILE A 87 -9.90 -20.69 13.53
C ILE A 87 -9.90 -21.94 14.43
N GLU A 88 -9.56 -21.79 15.70
CA GLU A 88 -9.61 -22.88 16.69
C GLU A 88 -11.07 -23.29 16.96
N ALA A 89 -11.94 -22.32 17.26
CA ALA A 89 -13.34 -22.56 17.59
C ALA A 89 -14.16 -23.12 16.42
N ARG A 90 -13.73 -22.88 15.18
CA ARG A 90 -14.38 -23.34 13.94
C ARG A 90 -13.62 -24.46 13.25
N ALA A 91 -12.62 -25.06 13.89
CA ALA A 91 -11.89 -26.20 13.32
C ALA A 91 -12.85 -27.33 12.90
N GLY A 92 -12.70 -27.85 11.68
CA GLY A 92 -13.61 -28.84 11.09
C GLY A 92 -14.99 -28.31 10.66
N ASN A 93 -15.30 -27.04 10.95
CA ASN A 93 -16.59 -26.39 10.66
C ASN A 93 -16.38 -25.03 9.94
N MET A 94 -15.54 -25.04 8.91
CA MET A 94 -15.29 -23.92 7.99
C MET A 94 -15.98 -24.15 6.63
N PRO A 95 -16.06 -23.13 5.75
CA PRO A 95 -16.56 -23.32 4.38
C PRO A 95 -15.82 -24.42 3.64
N ALA A 96 -16.54 -25.20 2.82
CA ALA A 96 -16.01 -26.39 2.15
C ALA A 96 -14.72 -26.15 1.35
N SER A 97 -14.55 -24.94 0.78
CA SER A 97 -13.37 -24.56 0.01
C SER A 97 -12.08 -24.46 0.82
N CYS A 98 -12.14 -24.37 2.15
CA CYS A 98 -10.96 -24.31 3.01
C CYS A 98 -11.09 -25.13 4.30
N ASN A 99 -12.12 -25.96 4.43
CA ASN A 99 -12.32 -26.74 5.65
C ASN A 99 -11.17 -27.73 5.84
N ASN A 100 -10.55 -27.71 7.03
CA ASN A 100 -9.34 -28.46 7.36
C ASN A 100 -8.15 -28.21 6.43
N ALA A 101 -8.14 -27.10 5.68
CA ALA A 101 -7.04 -26.80 4.80
C ALA A 101 -5.78 -26.42 5.60
N PRO A 102 -4.60 -26.96 5.25
CA PRO A 102 -3.38 -26.84 6.08
C PRO A 102 -2.80 -25.43 6.13
N TRP A 103 -3.29 -24.53 5.27
CA TRP A 103 -2.91 -23.12 5.24
C TRP A 103 -3.78 -22.23 6.15
N ILE A 104 -4.86 -22.76 6.75
CA ILE A 104 -5.58 -22.06 7.82
C ILE A 104 -4.77 -22.22 9.11
N THR A 105 -3.84 -21.29 9.33
CA THR A 105 -2.89 -21.33 10.46
C THR A 105 -3.06 -20.12 11.38
N PRO A 106 -2.63 -20.21 12.65
CA PRO A 106 -2.54 -19.04 13.51
C PRO A 106 -1.67 -17.94 12.88
N ILE A 107 -2.01 -16.70 13.21
CA ILE A 107 -1.28 -15.49 12.82
C ILE A 107 -0.61 -14.83 14.02
N SER A 108 0.27 -13.88 13.73
CA SER A 108 1.00 -13.04 14.66
C SER A 108 0.88 -11.56 14.26
N GLU A 109 1.30 -10.64 15.13
CA GLU A 109 1.35 -9.20 14.80
C GLU A 109 2.29 -8.93 13.61
N ARG A 110 3.34 -9.74 13.45
CA ARG A 110 4.22 -9.69 12.28
C ARG A 110 3.47 -9.99 10.99
N ASP A 111 2.46 -10.86 11.00
CA ASP A 111 1.66 -11.15 9.81
C ASP A 111 0.73 -10.00 9.44
N LEU A 112 0.22 -9.26 10.43
CA LEU A 112 -0.55 -8.04 10.19
C LEU A 112 0.34 -6.92 9.63
N ALA A 113 1.57 -6.77 10.13
CA ALA A 113 2.54 -5.85 9.55
C ALA A 113 2.88 -6.21 8.10
N ARG A 114 3.11 -7.50 7.79
CA ARG A 114 3.29 -7.97 6.40
C ARG A 114 2.08 -7.65 5.52
N MET A 115 0.88 -7.87 6.04
CA MET A 115 -0.37 -7.53 5.36
C MET A 115 -0.45 -6.03 5.05
N ALA A 116 -0.17 -5.18 6.03
CA ALA A 116 -0.24 -3.73 5.88
C ALA A 116 0.76 -3.21 4.83
N ILE A 117 2.03 -3.63 4.91
CA ILE A 117 3.05 -3.26 3.93
C ILE A 117 2.66 -3.80 2.54
N GLY A 118 2.24 -5.06 2.46
CA GLY A 118 1.84 -5.71 1.21
C GLY A 118 0.66 -5.02 0.52
N VAL A 119 -0.32 -4.55 1.28
CA VAL A 119 -1.42 -3.72 0.76
C VAL A 119 -0.90 -2.38 0.24
N GLY A 120 0.01 -1.73 0.96
CA GLY A 120 0.59 -0.43 0.58
C GLY A 120 1.34 -0.48 -0.75
N ILE A 121 2.21 -1.47 -0.94
CA ILE A 121 3.06 -1.58 -2.14
C ILE A 121 2.36 -2.23 -3.34
N ARG A 122 1.09 -2.62 -3.21
CA ARG A 122 0.35 -3.40 -4.22
C ARG A 122 0.32 -2.73 -5.60
N TYR A 123 0.16 -1.41 -5.64
CA TYR A 123 0.09 -0.63 -6.90
C TYR A 123 1.43 -0.06 -7.37
N GLY A 124 2.50 -0.25 -6.59
CA GLY A 124 3.88 -0.01 -7.02
C GLY A 124 4.61 -1.33 -7.15
N LEU A 125 5.49 -1.66 -6.19
CA LEU A 125 6.37 -2.85 -6.27
C LEU A 125 5.61 -4.16 -6.56
N GLY A 126 4.41 -4.30 -6.00
CA GLY A 126 3.57 -5.50 -6.19
C GLY A 126 3.16 -5.75 -7.64
N ARG A 127 3.16 -4.74 -8.51
CA ARG A 127 2.85 -4.90 -9.94
C ARG A 127 3.97 -5.56 -10.73
N VAL A 128 5.21 -5.40 -10.28
CA VAL A 128 6.43 -5.89 -10.96
C VAL A 128 7.18 -6.93 -10.12
N ALA A 129 6.44 -7.64 -9.25
CA ALA A 129 7.02 -8.67 -8.38
C ALA A 129 7.77 -9.77 -9.15
N THR A 130 7.30 -10.13 -10.36
CA THR A 130 7.98 -11.14 -11.19
C THR A 130 9.29 -10.61 -11.77
N GLU A 131 9.29 -9.37 -12.24
CA GLU A 131 10.45 -8.70 -12.81
C GLU A 131 11.51 -8.34 -11.76
N ILE A 132 11.10 -8.17 -10.49
CA ILE A 132 12.00 -8.11 -9.34
C ILE A 132 12.56 -9.51 -9.02
N ALA A 133 11.69 -10.53 -8.98
CA ALA A 133 12.09 -11.88 -8.58
C ALA A 133 12.94 -12.64 -9.60
N THR A 134 12.91 -12.20 -10.85
CA THR A 134 13.70 -12.78 -11.94
C THR A 134 14.80 -11.84 -12.44
N ALA A 135 14.97 -10.67 -11.81
CA ALA A 135 16.01 -9.70 -12.14
C ALA A 135 17.40 -10.34 -12.08
N GLN A 136 18.18 -10.26 -13.16
CA GLN A 136 19.58 -10.68 -13.23
C GLN A 136 20.32 -9.82 -14.28
N PRO A 137 21.64 -9.61 -14.13
CA PRO A 137 22.43 -8.94 -15.15
C PRO A 137 22.53 -9.77 -16.43
N GLY A 138 22.52 -9.11 -17.59
CA GLY A 138 22.84 -9.73 -18.88
C GLY A 138 21.73 -10.59 -19.48
N LEU A 139 20.48 -10.47 -19.00
CA LEU A 139 19.34 -11.17 -19.61
C LEU A 139 19.10 -10.72 -21.06
N GLU A 140 18.81 -11.68 -21.95
CA GLU A 140 18.50 -11.38 -23.35
C GLU A 140 17.23 -10.52 -23.45
N LEU A 141 17.34 -9.37 -24.12
CA LEU A 141 16.24 -8.41 -24.27
C LEU A 141 14.95 -9.02 -24.84
N ALA A 142 15.07 -9.99 -25.75
CA ALA A 142 13.93 -10.67 -26.37
C ALA A 142 13.11 -11.53 -25.39
N LYS A 143 13.70 -11.93 -24.25
CA LYS A 143 13.04 -12.73 -23.20
C LYS A 143 12.39 -11.87 -22.11
N LEU A 144 12.63 -10.55 -22.13
CA LEU A 144 12.10 -9.64 -21.12
C LEU A 144 10.68 -9.17 -21.45
N ASN A 145 9.87 -9.04 -20.39
CA ASN A 145 8.54 -8.45 -20.44
C ASN A 145 8.61 -6.93 -20.42
N THR A 146 7.59 -6.27 -20.96
CA THR A 146 7.36 -4.85 -20.70
C THR A 146 6.77 -4.70 -19.30
N LEU A 147 7.29 -3.75 -18.50
CA LEU A 147 6.79 -3.50 -17.15
C LEU A 147 5.35 -2.95 -17.21
N ASP A 148 4.45 -3.55 -16.43
CA ASP A 148 3.09 -3.07 -16.23
C ASP A 148 3.02 -2.17 -14.97
N LEU A 149 3.37 -0.90 -15.14
CA LEU A 149 3.55 0.04 -14.03
C LEU A 149 2.31 0.84 -13.65
N LEU A 150 1.23 0.78 -14.44
CA LEU A 150 0.03 1.59 -14.24
C LEU A 150 -1.18 0.68 -14.03
N ALA A 151 -2.04 1.03 -13.07
CA ALA A 151 -3.29 0.31 -12.87
C ALA A 151 -4.19 0.41 -14.11
N ASP A 152 -4.81 -0.70 -14.48
CA ASP A 152 -5.82 -0.74 -15.53
C ASP A 152 -7.10 -0.03 -15.07
N ALA A 153 -7.38 1.12 -15.68
CA ALA A 153 -8.55 1.94 -15.40
C ALA A 153 -9.89 1.25 -15.71
N GLN A 154 -9.88 0.15 -16.49
CA GLN A 154 -11.08 -0.67 -16.72
C GLN A 154 -11.36 -1.65 -15.58
N MET A 155 -10.32 -1.99 -14.79
CA MET A 155 -10.40 -2.98 -13.72
C MET A 155 -10.53 -2.36 -12.33
N VAL A 156 -10.08 -1.11 -12.17
CA VAL A 156 -10.11 -0.37 -10.91
C VAL A 156 -10.55 1.07 -11.18
N GLY A 157 -11.57 1.51 -10.47
CA GLY A 157 -12.06 2.89 -10.50
C GLY A 157 -12.87 3.19 -9.24
N SER A 158 -13.42 4.40 -9.14
CA SER A 158 -14.34 4.82 -8.08
C SER A 158 -14.98 6.14 -8.47
N ASN A 159 -16.20 6.36 -8.01
CA ASN A 159 -16.80 7.70 -7.95
C ASN A 159 -16.96 8.12 -6.49
N ALA A 160 -16.71 9.40 -6.21
CA ALA A 160 -17.16 10.02 -4.98
C ALA A 160 -17.58 11.46 -5.23
N LEU A 161 -18.68 11.87 -4.59
CA LEU A 161 -19.22 13.22 -4.66
C LEU A 161 -19.57 13.69 -3.25
N ALA A 162 -19.18 14.91 -2.91
CA ALA A 162 -19.58 15.58 -1.69
C ALA A 162 -20.26 16.90 -2.04
N PHE A 163 -21.44 17.12 -1.47
CA PHE A 163 -22.23 18.34 -1.60
C PHE A 163 -22.26 19.03 -0.24
N GLY A 164 -21.91 20.31 -0.20
CA GLY A 164 -21.97 21.18 0.96
C GLY A 164 -23.29 21.93 1.07
N SER A 165 -23.35 22.84 2.04
CA SER A 165 -24.58 23.54 2.44
C SER A 165 -25.24 24.39 1.35
N GLU A 166 -24.50 24.88 0.34
CA GLU A 166 -25.10 25.66 -0.76
C GLU A 166 -25.99 24.81 -1.67
N LEU A 167 -25.83 23.48 -1.64
CA LEU A 167 -26.49 22.54 -2.53
C LEU A 167 -27.41 21.56 -1.80
N THR A 168 -27.57 21.69 -0.49
CA THR A 168 -28.40 20.80 0.32
C THR A 168 -29.50 21.57 1.07
N GLU A 169 -30.75 21.12 0.96
CA GLU A 169 -31.90 21.79 1.61
C GLU A 169 -31.76 21.84 3.14
N THR A 170 -31.08 20.86 3.73
CA THR A 170 -30.88 20.77 5.18
C THR A 170 -29.72 21.62 5.70
N GLY A 171 -28.91 22.20 4.80
CA GLY A 171 -27.64 22.85 5.14
C GLY A 171 -26.54 21.91 5.63
N ARG A 172 -26.78 20.58 5.68
CA ARG A 172 -25.80 19.56 6.07
C ARG A 172 -25.15 18.97 4.83
N GLY A 173 -23.90 18.55 4.93
CA GLY A 173 -23.21 17.89 3.83
C GLY A 173 -23.82 16.53 3.46
N ILE A 174 -23.78 16.19 2.17
CA ILE A 174 -24.19 14.89 1.64
C ILE A 174 -23.00 14.27 0.91
N LEU A 175 -22.67 13.02 1.24
CA LEU A 175 -21.66 12.23 0.56
C LEU A 175 -22.29 11.07 -0.23
N MET A 176 -21.86 10.90 -1.47
CA MET A 176 -21.99 9.65 -2.23
C MET A 176 -20.61 9.02 -2.38
N GLY A 177 -20.39 7.87 -1.73
CA GLY A 177 -19.21 7.02 -1.93
C GLY A 177 -19.55 5.81 -2.80
N ASN A 178 -18.84 5.63 -3.92
CA ASN A 178 -19.10 4.53 -4.86
C ASN A 178 -17.78 3.94 -5.41
N PRO A 179 -17.05 3.16 -4.61
CA PRO A 179 -15.82 2.52 -5.06
C PRO A 179 -16.10 1.40 -6.08
N HIS A 180 -15.34 1.35 -7.19
CA HIS A 180 -15.37 0.26 -8.19
C HIS A 180 -14.13 -0.61 -8.02
N TYR A 181 -14.26 -1.56 -7.10
CA TYR A 181 -13.15 -2.40 -6.65
C TYR A 181 -13.51 -3.89 -6.79
N PRO A 182 -12.54 -4.83 -6.82
CA PRO A 182 -12.79 -6.24 -7.08
C PRO A 182 -13.89 -6.85 -6.17
N TRP A 183 -14.82 -7.58 -6.78
CA TRP A 183 -15.90 -8.26 -6.07
C TRP A 183 -15.43 -9.50 -5.30
N GLN A 184 -14.31 -10.09 -5.74
CA GLN A 184 -13.74 -11.31 -5.20
C GLN A 184 -12.29 -11.09 -4.79
N GLY A 185 -11.78 -12.00 -3.96
CA GLY A 185 -10.37 -11.99 -3.55
C GLY A 185 -10.08 -11.05 -2.38
N PRO A 186 -8.78 -10.89 -2.05
CA PRO A 186 -8.29 -10.23 -0.83
C PRO A 186 -8.55 -8.72 -0.79
N SER A 187 -8.90 -8.15 -1.94
CA SER A 187 -9.18 -6.74 -2.12
C SER A 187 -10.66 -6.38 -1.95
N ARG A 188 -11.55 -7.34 -1.68
CA ARG A 188 -12.98 -7.00 -1.51
C ARG A 188 -13.24 -6.26 -0.19
N PHE A 189 -14.29 -5.46 -0.17
CA PHE A 189 -14.73 -4.75 1.03
C PHE A 189 -15.51 -5.64 2.02
N HIS A 190 -15.46 -5.27 3.29
CA HIS A 190 -16.32 -5.76 4.37
C HIS A 190 -16.86 -4.58 5.16
N ILE A 191 -18.17 -4.60 5.48
CA ILE A 191 -18.83 -3.56 6.25
C ILE A 191 -18.73 -3.88 7.74
N ALA A 192 -18.34 -2.89 8.54
CA ALA A 192 -18.30 -2.99 9.99
C ALA A 192 -18.77 -1.70 10.66
N HIS A 193 -19.23 -1.84 11.90
CA HIS A 193 -19.48 -0.74 12.82
C HIS A 193 -18.63 -0.95 14.07
N LEU A 194 -17.64 -0.09 14.24
CA LEU A 194 -16.66 -0.14 15.30
C LEU A 194 -16.97 0.91 16.35
N THR A 195 -17.17 0.48 17.58
CA THR A 195 -17.53 1.37 18.69
C THR A 195 -16.70 1.04 19.92
N ILE A 196 -15.98 2.03 20.43
CA ILE A 196 -15.45 2.09 21.80
C ILE A 196 -16.07 3.34 22.43
N PRO A 197 -16.97 3.22 23.42
CA PRO A 197 -17.67 4.38 23.99
C PRO A 197 -16.72 5.49 24.43
N GLY A 198 -16.96 6.71 23.96
CA GLY A 198 -16.14 7.89 24.26
C GLY A 198 -14.85 8.02 23.45
N GLU A 199 -14.50 7.02 22.64
CA GLU A 199 -13.23 6.99 21.89
C GLU A 199 -13.42 6.94 20.38
N VAL A 200 -14.20 5.99 19.87
CA VAL A 200 -14.46 5.84 18.44
C VAL A 200 -15.86 5.30 18.21
N ASP A 201 -16.58 5.85 17.24
CA ASP A 201 -17.86 5.32 16.77
C ASP A 201 -17.97 5.55 15.26
N VAL A 202 -17.57 4.54 14.48
CA VAL A 202 -17.43 4.63 13.02
C VAL A 202 -18.08 3.44 12.34
N MET A 203 -18.86 3.71 11.30
CA MET A 203 -19.46 2.70 10.46
C MET A 203 -19.04 2.89 9.01
N GLY A 204 -18.74 1.79 8.32
CA GLY A 204 -18.37 1.85 6.92
C GLY A 204 -17.80 0.55 6.42
N ALA A 205 -16.96 0.63 5.40
CA ALA A 205 -16.31 -0.49 4.76
C ALA A 205 -14.78 -0.36 4.80
N GLY A 206 -14.09 -1.48 4.98
CA GLY A 206 -12.65 -1.62 4.82
C GLY A 206 -12.33 -2.82 3.94
N LEU A 207 -11.10 -2.92 3.44
CA LEU A 207 -10.67 -4.15 2.77
C LEU A 207 -10.62 -5.27 3.80
N ILE A 208 -10.89 -6.52 3.39
CA ILE A 208 -10.77 -7.66 4.32
C ILE A 208 -9.33 -7.87 4.82
N THR A 209 -8.36 -7.24 4.16
CA THR A 209 -6.93 -7.24 4.44
C THR A 209 -6.46 -6.02 5.25
N THR A 210 -7.39 -5.20 5.74
CA THR A 210 -7.08 -4.01 6.56
C THR A 210 -7.82 -4.06 7.89
N SER A 211 -7.18 -3.55 8.95
CA SER A 211 -7.69 -3.61 10.34
C SER A 211 -8.62 -2.45 10.73
N GLY A 212 -9.43 -1.90 9.80
CA GLY A 212 -10.29 -0.75 10.10
C GLY A 212 -11.23 -0.34 8.97
N VAL A 213 -12.04 0.69 9.23
CA VAL A 213 -12.93 1.32 8.23
C VAL A 213 -12.12 2.26 7.34
N ALA A 214 -12.06 2.00 6.05
CA ALA A 214 -11.38 2.86 5.08
C ALA A 214 -12.32 3.91 4.49
N ILE A 215 -13.57 3.55 4.22
CA ILE A 215 -14.62 4.41 3.65
C ILE A 215 -15.81 4.34 4.58
N GLY A 216 -16.35 5.46 5.06
CA GLY A 216 -17.39 5.38 6.07
C GLY A 216 -17.88 6.73 6.57
N PHE A 217 -18.48 6.70 7.75
CA PHE A 217 -19.00 7.87 8.42
C PHE A 217 -19.00 7.70 9.94
N THR A 218 -19.00 8.84 10.63
CA THR A 218 -19.31 8.99 12.05
C THR A 218 -20.59 9.81 12.20
N GLU A 219 -20.97 10.18 13.42
CA GLU A 219 -22.05 11.16 13.63
C GLU A 219 -21.73 12.58 13.10
N HIS A 220 -20.48 12.84 12.69
CA HIS A 220 -20.00 14.17 12.32
C HIS A 220 -19.62 14.30 10.85
N VAL A 221 -18.88 13.33 10.30
CA VAL A 221 -18.29 13.41 8.96
C VAL A 221 -18.44 12.08 8.24
N ALA A 222 -18.66 12.12 6.94
CA ALA A 222 -18.63 10.98 6.04
C ALA A 222 -17.52 11.17 5.01
N TRP A 223 -16.80 10.10 4.65
CA TRP A 223 -15.78 10.13 3.61
C TRP A 223 -15.76 8.87 2.73
N SER A 224 -15.22 9.02 1.53
CA SER A 224 -14.96 7.96 0.58
C SER A 224 -13.63 8.18 -0.15
N HIS A 225 -13.17 7.14 -0.84
CA HIS A 225 -11.92 7.15 -1.57
C HIS A 225 -12.12 6.84 -3.06
N THR A 226 -11.28 7.47 -3.88
CA THR A 226 -11.11 7.12 -5.29
C THR A 226 -9.63 6.89 -5.57
N VAL A 227 -9.30 6.05 -6.56
CA VAL A 227 -7.90 5.86 -6.96
C VAL A 227 -7.33 7.19 -7.46
N SER A 228 -6.17 7.57 -6.94
CA SER A 228 -5.45 8.77 -7.35
C SER A 228 -4.54 8.50 -8.54
N THR A 229 -4.36 9.52 -9.39
CA THR A 229 -3.45 9.48 -10.53
C THR A 229 -1.99 9.73 -10.13
N ALA A 230 -1.71 10.19 -8.91
CA ALA A 230 -0.35 10.42 -8.43
C ALA A 230 0.44 9.11 -8.36
N LEU A 231 1.66 9.12 -8.90
CA LEU A 231 2.56 7.97 -8.82
C LEU A 231 3.06 7.81 -7.38
N ARG A 232 3.16 6.55 -6.95
CA ARG A 232 3.62 6.18 -5.60
C ARG A 232 5.06 5.69 -5.59
N PHE A 233 5.72 5.80 -6.73
CA PHE A 233 7.07 5.32 -6.93
C PHE A 233 7.81 6.20 -7.93
N THR A 234 9.12 6.04 -7.95
CA THR A 234 10.02 6.61 -8.95
C THR A 234 10.94 5.51 -9.46
N MET A 235 11.18 5.50 -10.77
CA MET A 235 12.20 4.66 -11.37
C MET A 235 13.54 5.39 -11.29
N PHE A 236 14.61 4.67 -11.03
CA PHE A 236 15.97 5.19 -11.03
C PHE A 236 16.85 4.34 -11.94
N ARG A 237 17.72 4.98 -12.73
CA ARG A 237 18.82 4.30 -13.43
C ARG A 237 20.10 4.48 -12.63
N LEU A 238 20.82 3.38 -12.41
CA LEU A 238 22.13 3.36 -11.79
C LEU A 238 23.20 3.13 -12.85
N ASP A 239 24.24 3.96 -12.86
CA ASP A 239 25.42 3.81 -13.70
C ASP A 239 26.38 2.80 -13.03
N LEU A 240 26.54 1.65 -13.67
CA LEU A 240 27.33 0.54 -13.16
C LEU A 240 28.84 0.81 -13.29
N VAL A 241 29.62 0.18 -12.43
CA VAL A 241 31.07 0.15 -12.54
C VAL A 241 31.46 -0.75 -13.71
N GLU A 242 32.31 -0.26 -14.61
CA GLU A 242 32.77 -1.02 -15.77
C GLU A 242 33.36 -2.38 -15.34
N GLY A 243 32.84 -3.45 -15.93
CA GLY A 243 33.25 -4.83 -15.62
C GLY A 243 32.72 -5.40 -14.30
N ASN A 244 31.90 -4.65 -13.55
CA ASN A 244 31.26 -5.13 -12.32
C ASN A 244 29.76 -4.75 -12.29
N PRO A 245 28.86 -5.64 -12.76
CA PRO A 245 27.44 -5.35 -12.80
C PRO A 245 26.77 -5.30 -11.43
N MET A 246 27.49 -5.67 -10.36
CA MET A 246 27.02 -5.70 -8.97
C MET A 246 27.46 -4.46 -8.17
N ALA A 247 28.03 -3.45 -8.83
CA ALA A 247 28.41 -2.19 -8.21
C ALA A 247 28.03 -1.01 -9.10
N TYR A 248 27.62 0.10 -8.48
CA TYR A 248 27.24 1.33 -9.18
C TYR A 248 27.90 2.54 -8.54
N ARG A 249 27.99 3.61 -9.32
CA ARG A 249 28.47 4.92 -8.86
C ARG A 249 27.36 5.65 -8.12
N PHE A 250 27.71 6.35 -7.04
CA PHE A 250 26.81 7.21 -6.30
C PHE A 250 27.57 8.46 -5.86
N GLY A 251 27.48 9.53 -6.64
CA GLY A 251 28.37 10.68 -6.51
C GLY A 251 29.83 10.25 -6.65
N ASP A 252 30.64 10.55 -5.64
CA ASP A 252 32.06 10.15 -5.58
C ASP A 252 32.28 8.74 -5.00
N GLU A 253 31.21 8.07 -4.54
CA GLU A 253 31.27 6.74 -3.94
C GLU A 253 30.96 5.62 -4.96
N VAL A 254 31.38 4.41 -4.63
CA VAL A 254 30.92 3.17 -5.27
C VAL A 254 30.13 2.38 -4.24
N ARG A 255 28.93 1.96 -4.61
CA ARG A 255 28.03 1.16 -3.76
C ARG A 255 27.76 -0.20 -4.37
N SER A 256 27.53 -1.20 -3.53
CA SER A 256 27.13 -2.55 -3.94
C SER A 256 25.63 -2.62 -4.24
N ILE A 257 25.28 -3.50 -5.17
CA ILE A 257 23.94 -4.08 -5.27
C ILE A 257 23.96 -5.34 -4.38
N ASP A 258 23.07 -5.41 -3.41
CA ASP A 258 23.02 -6.51 -2.46
C ASP A 258 22.19 -7.66 -3.01
N ALA A 259 22.73 -8.87 -2.97
CA ALA A 259 22.03 -10.09 -3.38
C ALA A 259 21.41 -10.78 -2.17
N ILE A 260 20.08 -10.86 -2.13
CA ILE A 260 19.32 -11.55 -1.09
C ILE A 260 18.88 -12.91 -1.62
N GLU A 261 19.53 -13.96 -1.14
CA GLU A 261 19.13 -15.34 -1.42
C GLU A 261 17.87 -15.72 -0.63
N VAL A 262 16.84 -16.14 -1.34
CA VAL A 262 15.54 -16.53 -0.79
C VAL A 262 15.24 -17.97 -1.17
N GLY A 263 15.16 -18.84 -0.16
CA GLY A 263 14.64 -20.19 -0.32
C GLY A 263 13.11 -20.19 -0.27
N VAL A 264 12.46 -20.57 -1.37
CA VAL A 264 11.01 -20.76 -1.48
C VAL A 264 10.68 -22.23 -1.27
N GLU A 265 9.78 -22.53 -0.33
CA GLU A 265 9.30 -23.89 -0.10
C GLU A 265 8.26 -24.25 -1.18
N ALA A 266 8.56 -25.28 -1.97
CA ALA A 266 7.74 -25.80 -3.06
C ALA A 266 7.54 -27.32 -2.90
N GLU A 267 6.60 -27.90 -3.65
CA GLU A 267 6.29 -29.34 -3.59
C GLU A 267 7.53 -30.23 -3.87
N GLU A 268 8.43 -29.76 -4.74
CA GLU A 268 9.64 -30.49 -5.16
C GLU A 268 10.86 -30.23 -4.26
N GLY A 269 10.71 -29.38 -3.22
CA GLY A 269 11.79 -28.98 -2.32
C GLY A 269 11.96 -27.47 -2.22
N ILE A 270 13.13 -27.02 -1.76
CA ILE A 270 13.44 -25.58 -1.69
C ILE A 270 13.96 -25.11 -3.05
N ILE A 271 13.29 -24.12 -3.63
CA ILE A 271 13.71 -23.43 -4.85
C ILE A 271 14.32 -22.09 -4.45
N ASN A 272 15.56 -21.84 -4.83
CA ASN A 272 16.21 -20.56 -4.54
C ASN A 272 15.89 -19.52 -5.61
N ARG A 273 15.73 -18.27 -5.16
CA ARG A 273 15.65 -17.06 -5.97
C ARG A 273 16.56 -16.01 -5.33
N THR A 274 17.14 -15.15 -6.15
CA THR A 274 17.96 -14.03 -5.68
C THR A 274 17.22 -12.74 -5.96
N ILE A 275 16.96 -11.95 -4.91
CA ILE A 275 16.41 -10.59 -5.05
C ILE A 275 17.55 -9.60 -4.88
N TYR A 276 17.68 -8.69 -5.84
CA TYR A 276 18.74 -7.69 -5.83
C TYR A 276 18.21 -6.37 -5.27
N MET A 277 18.87 -5.85 -4.24
CA MET A 277 18.48 -4.64 -3.53
C MET A 277 19.56 -3.57 -3.64
N THR A 278 19.13 -2.32 -3.59
CA THR A 278 20.00 -1.14 -3.47
C THR A 278 19.46 -0.27 -2.33
N HIS A 279 20.16 0.83 -2.03
CA HIS A 279 19.68 1.79 -1.03
C HIS A 279 18.35 2.47 -1.42
N LEU A 280 18.00 2.48 -2.72
CA LEU A 280 16.74 3.05 -3.21
C LEU A 280 15.60 2.03 -3.27
N GLY A 281 15.89 0.73 -3.32
CA GLY A 281 14.87 -0.30 -3.51
C GLY A 281 15.35 -1.48 -4.34
N PRO A 282 14.44 -2.39 -4.72
CA PRO A 282 14.76 -3.56 -5.55
C PRO A 282 15.11 -3.18 -6.98
N VAL A 283 16.06 -3.92 -7.55
CA VAL A 283 16.34 -3.87 -8.99
C VAL A 283 15.16 -4.48 -9.75
N VAL A 284 14.72 -3.81 -10.80
CA VAL A 284 13.62 -4.26 -11.67
C VAL A 284 14.15 -4.39 -13.10
N VAL A 285 13.98 -5.56 -13.71
CA VAL A 285 14.44 -5.82 -15.07
C VAL A 285 13.26 -5.99 -16.02
N GLY A 286 13.19 -5.12 -17.02
CA GLY A 286 12.18 -5.17 -18.06
C GLY A 286 12.74 -4.82 -19.43
N ARG A 287 11.96 -4.99 -20.49
CA ARG A 287 12.40 -4.73 -21.86
C ARG A 287 12.83 -3.27 -22.09
N GLY A 288 12.17 -2.31 -21.46
CA GLY A 288 12.57 -0.90 -21.48
C GLY A 288 13.67 -0.54 -20.47
N ASN A 289 14.00 -1.46 -19.56
CA ASN A 289 14.85 -1.25 -18.41
C ASN A 289 15.78 -2.46 -18.21
N PRO A 290 16.62 -2.81 -19.21
CA PRO A 290 17.47 -3.99 -19.13
C PRO A 290 18.62 -3.74 -18.14
N TRP A 291 18.96 -4.74 -17.32
CA TRP A 291 20.21 -4.74 -16.58
C TRP A 291 21.33 -5.26 -17.48
N ASN A 292 22.15 -4.33 -17.98
CA ASN A 292 23.27 -4.61 -18.88
C ASN A 292 24.61 -4.24 -18.21
N ASP A 293 25.70 -4.18 -18.98
CA ASP A 293 27.04 -3.88 -18.45
C ASP A 293 27.23 -2.42 -18.00
N GLN A 294 26.31 -1.53 -18.37
CA GLN A 294 26.40 -0.08 -18.11
C GLN A 294 25.36 0.39 -17.09
N TYR A 295 24.16 -0.21 -17.08
CA TYR A 295 23.04 0.30 -16.33
C TYR A 295 22.25 -0.81 -15.63
N ALA A 296 21.76 -0.48 -14.43
CA ALA A 296 20.70 -1.20 -13.73
C ALA A 296 19.55 -0.25 -13.41
N TYR A 297 18.34 -0.77 -13.24
CA TYR A 297 17.16 0.04 -12.94
C TYR A 297 16.52 -0.38 -11.63
N VAL A 298 16.09 0.58 -10.84
CA VAL A 298 15.55 0.39 -9.50
C VAL A 298 14.19 1.07 -9.40
N MET A 299 13.27 0.47 -8.66
CA MET A 299 11.99 1.09 -8.32
C MET A 299 11.96 1.42 -6.83
N ARG A 300 11.82 2.70 -6.49
CA ARG A 300 11.59 3.15 -5.11
C ARG A 300 10.11 3.45 -4.94
N ASP A 301 9.43 2.72 -4.06
CA ASP A 301 8.00 2.89 -3.76
C ASP A 301 7.84 3.48 -2.36
N VAL A 302 7.15 4.60 -2.29
CA VAL A 302 6.98 5.40 -1.08
C VAL A 302 6.18 4.64 -0.01
N ASN A 303 5.34 3.70 -0.45
CA ASN A 303 4.53 2.90 0.46
C ASN A 303 5.32 1.79 1.14
N TYR A 304 6.52 1.47 0.65
CA TYR A 304 7.41 0.55 1.36
C TYR A 304 7.88 1.17 2.69
N GLU A 305 7.93 2.50 2.80
CA GLU A 305 8.30 3.27 3.99
C GLU A 305 7.08 3.97 4.63
N ASN A 306 5.86 3.52 4.30
CA ASN A 306 4.62 4.06 4.85
C ASN A 306 4.16 3.27 6.08
N TYR A 307 4.50 3.79 7.26
CA TYR A 307 4.15 3.20 8.55
C TYR A 307 2.95 3.88 9.25
N ARG A 308 2.34 4.86 8.57
CA ARG A 308 1.43 5.85 9.20
C ARG A 308 -0.03 5.64 8.84
N SER A 309 -0.33 4.72 7.92
CA SER A 309 -1.69 4.50 7.41
C SER A 309 -2.70 4.19 8.53
N ALA A 310 -2.35 3.33 9.50
CA ALA A 310 -3.27 2.95 10.57
C ALA A 310 -3.64 4.14 11.47
N ASP A 311 -2.65 4.95 11.84
CA ASP A 311 -2.85 6.15 12.65
C ASP A 311 -3.63 7.23 11.90
N GLN A 312 -3.40 7.39 10.60
CA GLN A 312 -4.22 8.30 9.78
C GLN A 312 -5.71 7.92 9.83
N TYR A 313 -6.06 6.66 9.60
CA TYR A 313 -7.47 6.25 9.61
C TYR A 313 -8.07 6.36 11.01
N LYS A 314 -7.31 6.09 12.07
CA LYS A 314 -7.76 6.34 13.45
C LYS A 314 -8.16 7.80 13.65
N ASP A 315 -7.35 8.75 13.18
CA ASP A 315 -7.63 10.18 13.35
C ASP A 315 -8.76 10.66 12.41
N ILE A 316 -8.90 10.07 11.22
CA ILE A 316 -10.09 10.24 10.36
C ILE A 316 -11.35 9.78 11.11
N HIS A 317 -11.32 8.61 11.78
CA HIS A 317 -12.48 8.10 12.54
C HIS A 317 -12.86 8.98 13.72
N LYS A 318 -11.96 9.85 14.19
CA LYS A 318 -12.19 10.79 15.31
C LYS A 318 -12.51 12.22 14.85
N SER A 319 -12.43 12.50 13.55
CA SER A 319 -12.64 13.84 12.99
C SER A 319 -14.09 14.30 13.14
N ARG A 320 -14.27 15.59 13.45
CA ARG A 320 -15.60 16.21 13.73
C ARG A 320 -16.12 17.08 12.60
N ASN A 321 -15.32 17.32 11.57
CA ASN A 321 -15.65 18.10 10.39
C ASN A 321 -14.60 17.82 9.30
N VAL A 322 -14.82 18.35 8.10
CA VAL A 322 -13.90 18.14 6.98
C VAL A 322 -12.54 18.83 7.17
N ALA A 323 -12.44 19.87 8.00
CA ALA A 323 -11.16 20.52 8.29
C ALA A 323 -10.25 19.64 9.16
N GLU A 324 -10.80 19.03 10.21
CA GLU A 324 -10.09 18.04 11.04
C GLU A 324 -9.71 16.80 10.21
N LEU A 325 -10.59 16.35 9.31
CA LEU A 325 -10.27 15.24 8.42
C LEU A 325 -9.10 15.59 7.49
N ARG A 326 -9.10 16.78 6.88
CA ARG A 326 -7.99 17.27 6.05
C ARG A 326 -6.69 17.33 6.86
N GLU A 327 -6.77 17.78 8.11
CA GLU A 327 -5.60 17.85 8.99
C GLU A 327 -5.04 16.47 9.33
N ALA A 328 -5.90 15.47 9.55
CA ALA A 328 -5.46 14.09 9.74
C ALA A 328 -4.72 13.55 8.49
N LEU A 329 -5.22 13.85 7.28
CA LEU A 329 -4.52 13.48 6.05
C LEU A 329 -3.16 14.18 5.93
N ALA A 330 -3.09 15.48 6.22
CA ALA A 330 -1.87 16.27 6.15
C ALA A 330 -0.82 15.83 7.19
N THR A 331 -1.25 15.55 8.43
CA THR A 331 -0.37 15.14 9.53
C THR A 331 0.33 13.82 9.24
N HIS A 332 -0.39 12.84 8.68
CA HIS A 332 0.12 11.48 8.55
C HIS A 332 0.65 11.14 7.17
N GLN A 333 0.05 11.68 6.10
CA GLN A 333 0.34 11.32 4.71
C GLN A 333 0.45 9.79 4.53
N GLY A 334 -0.47 9.07 5.16
CA GLY A 334 -0.50 7.62 5.29
C GLY A 334 -1.43 6.93 4.29
N ALA A 335 -2.33 7.65 3.61
CA ALA A 335 -3.10 7.09 2.50
C ALA A 335 -2.15 6.63 1.38
N ALA A 336 -2.29 5.38 0.93
CA ALA A 336 -1.28 4.79 0.06
C ALA A 336 -1.42 5.16 -1.43
N PHE A 337 -2.64 5.32 -1.93
CA PHE A 337 -2.88 5.47 -3.39
C PHE A 337 -4.25 6.10 -3.74
N VAL A 338 -4.86 6.85 -2.84
CA VAL A 338 -6.25 7.32 -3.00
C VAL A 338 -6.42 8.81 -2.77
N ASN A 339 -7.34 9.41 -3.52
CA ASN A 339 -7.99 10.66 -3.12
C ASN A 339 -8.96 10.41 -1.97
N THR A 340 -9.31 11.46 -1.24
CA THR A 340 -10.34 11.47 -0.19
C THR A 340 -11.38 12.53 -0.49
N ILE A 341 -12.65 12.12 -0.51
CA ILE A 341 -13.79 12.99 -0.70
C ILE A 341 -14.67 12.86 0.53
N ALA A 342 -15.01 13.98 1.17
CA ALA A 342 -15.74 13.98 2.43
C ALA A 342 -16.81 15.08 2.49
N ALA A 343 -17.84 14.86 3.30
CA ALA A 343 -18.84 15.85 3.65
C ALA A 343 -19.15 15.78 5.15
N ASP A 344 -19.44 16.90 5.80
CA ASP A 344 -19.73 16.93 7.24
C ASP A 344 -21.12 17.49 7.58
N LYS A 345 -21.52 17.27 8.83
CA LYS A 345 -22.82 17.68 9.37
C LYS A 345 -23.05 19.20 9.38
N ASP A 346 -21.98 19.99 9.27
CA ASP A 346 -21.99 21.46 9.35
C ASP A 346 -22.03 22.09 7.95
N GLY A 347 -22.00 21.27 6.89
CA GLY A 347 -22.19 21.71 5.51
C GLY A 347 -20.91 21.83 4.69
N GLY A 348 -19.77 21.39 5.20
CA GLY A 348 -18.51 21.40 4.47
C GLY A 348 -18.40 20.20 3.52
N ALA A 349 -17.79 20.41 2.35
CA ALA A 349 -17.37 19.38 1.40
C ALA A 349 -15.86 19.48 1.16
N LEU A 350 -15.16 18.33 1.12
CA LEU A 350 -13.71 18.23 0.98
C LEU A 350 -13.32 17.31 -0.16
N TYR A 351 -12.36 17.77 -0.96
CA TYR A 351 -11.52 16.94 -1.80
C TYR A 351 -10.06 17.05 -1.31
N ALA A 352 -9.33 15.95 -1.26
CA ALA A 352 -7.89 15.94 -0.99
C ALA A 352 -7.20 14.73 -1.64
N ASP A 353 -6.11 14.96 -2.37
CA ASP A 353 -5.13 13.89 -2.72
C ASP A 353 -3.98 13.85 -1.70
N MET A 354 -4.30 14.10 -0.43
CA MET A 354 -3.31 14.15 0.65
C MET A 354 -2.94 12.73 1.10
N SER A 355 -1.76 12.28 0.67
CA SER A 355 -1.37 10.86 0.67
C SER A 355 0.16 10.71 0.60
N ALA A 356 0.67 9.47 0.68
CA ALA A 356 2.10 9.20 0.50
C ALA A 356 2.50 9.42 -0.97
N ILE A 357 3.16 10.54 -1.27
CA ILE A 357 3.59 10.92 -2.62
C ILE A 357 5.09 11.24 -2.58
N PRO A 358 5.93 10.66 -3.46
CA PRO A 358 7.33 11.03 -3.60
C PRO A 358 7.53 12.54 -3.83
N ASN A 359 8.49 13.14 -3.14
CA ASN A 359 8.86 14.54 -3.35
C ASN A 359 9.78 14.68 -4.57
N VAL A 360 9.17 14.76 -5.73
CA VAL A 360 9.85 14.88 -7.02
C VAL A 360 9.30 16.11 -7.74
N SER A 361 9.95 17.25 -7.53
CA SER A 361 9.59 18.52 -8.17
C SER A 361 9.84 18.53 -9.68
N THR A 362 9.22 19.47 -10.38
CA THR A 362 9.48 19.72 -11.81
C THR A 362 10.95 20.05 -12.05
N GLU A 363 11.56 20.86 -11.20
CA GLU A 363 12.98 21.23 -11.28
C GLU A 363 13.89 20.01 -11.10
N LEU A 364 13.53 19.07 -10.21
CA LEU A 364 14.26 17.81 -10.05
C LEU A 364 14.14 16.97 -11.31
N ILE A 365 12.94 16.83 -11.87
CA ILE A 365 12.69 16.08 -13.11
C ILE A 365 13.50 16.65 -14.27
N GLU A 366 13.45 17.97 -14.50
CA GLU A 366 14.15 18.62 -15.61
C GLU A 366 15.66 18.40 -15.55
N ARG A 367 16.23 18.36 -14.34
CA ARG A 367 17.67 18.17 -14.13
C ARG A 367 18.12 16.71 -14.13
N CYS A 368 17.29 15.82 -13.61
CA CYS A 368 17.69 14.47 -13.25
C CYS A 368 17.07 13.37 -14.12
N ALA A 369 16.06 13.68 -14.93
CA ALA A 369 15.42 12.67 -15.75
C ALA A 369 16.39 12.13 -16.81
N VAL A 370 16.41 10.80 -16.94
CA VAL A 370 17.19 10.05 -17.91
C VAL A 370 16.25 9.10 -18.67
N ASP A 371 16.70 8.63 -19.83
CA ASP A 371 15.94 7.71 -20.69
C ASP A 371 14.53 8.22 -21.03
N THR A 372 14.37 9.54 -21.04
CA THR A 372 13.09 10.22 -21.24
C THR A 372 12.54 9.92 -22.62
N GLN A 373 11.35 9.30 -22.66
CA GLN A 373 10.52 9.28 -23.86
C GLN A 373 9.49 10.40 -23.79
N ASN A 374 9.30 11.14 -24.89
CA ASN A 374 8.32 12.22 -24.95
C ASN A 374 6.92 11.70 -24.56
N GLY A 375 6.31 12.34 -23.55
CA GLY A 375 4.96 11.99 -23.07
C GLY A 375 4.88 10.76 -22.16
N ALA A 376 6.01 10.20 -21.71
CA ALA A 376 6.00 9.11 -20.74
C ALA A 376 5.47 9.59 -19.38
N ARG A 377 4.47 8.87 -18.83
CA ARG A 377 3.90 9.16 -17.51
C ARG A 377 4.85 8.77 -16.37
N VAL A 378 5.60 7.69 -16.53
CA VAL A 378 6.60 7.24 -15.56
C VAL A 378 7.95 7.83 -15.96
N ILE A 379 8.58 8.52 -15.02
CA ILE A 379 9.88 9.17 -15.20
C ILE A 379 10.95 8.33 -14.53
N THR A 380 12.08 8.16 -15.21
CA THR A 380 13.29 7.56 -14.67
C THR A 380 14.26 8.67 -14.30
N LEU A 381 14.71 8.72 -13.04
CA LEU A 381 15.72 9.67 -12.57
C LEU A 381 17.12 9.02 -12.57
N ASN A 382 18.16 9.85 -12.63
CA ASN A 382 19.53 9.42 -12.42
C ASN A 382 19.76 9.05 -10.94
N GLY A 383 19.75 7.76 -10.60
CA GLY A 383 20.00 7.28 -9.24
C GLY A 383 21.48 7.22 -8.86
N SER A 384 22.40 7.53 -9.79
CA SER A 384 23.84 7.64 -9.53
C SER A 384 24.27 9.04 -9.09
N ASP A 385 23.42 10.04 -9.24
CA ASP A 385 23.64 11.38 -8.69
C ASP A 385 22.85 11.53 -7.37
N PRO A 386 23.51 11.68 -6.21
CA PRO A 386 22.82 11.83 -4.92
C PRO A 386 21.90 13.06 -4.88
N SER A 387 22.15 14.08 -5.71
CA SER A 387 21.30 15.28 -5.79
C SER A 387 20.00 15.06 -6.57
N CYS A 388 19.80 13.85 -7.10
CA CYS A 388 18.62 13.41 -7.83
C CYS A 388 17.69 12.49 -7.01
N ASP A 389 18.01 12.25 -5.73
CA ASP A 389 17.12 11.54 -4.80
C ASP A 389 15.89 12.40 -4.43
N TRP A 390 14.88 11.78 -3.82
CA TRP A 390 13.68 12.45 -3.35
C TRP A 390 14.03 13.59 -2.38
N GLN A 391 13.39 14.74 -2.58
CA GLN A 391 13.64 15.92 -1.76
C GLN A 391 13.10 15.72 -0.34
N ILE A 392 13.87 16.15 0.65
CA ILE A 392 13.46 16.10 2.06
C ILE A 392 12.91 17.46 2.45
N ASP A 393 11.65 17.49 2.86
CA ASP A 393 11.00 18.67 3.44
C ASP A 393 10.66 18.38 4.91
N SER A 394 10.98 19.32 5.80
CA SER A 394 10.74 19.19 7.23
C SER A 394 9.27 19.21 7.64
N ASN A 395 8.39 19.69 6.77
CA ASN A 395 6.95 19.72 6.98
C ASN A 395 6.26 18.45 6.48
N ALA A 396 6.99 17.53 5.84
CA ALA A 396 6.45 16.26 5.42
C ALA A 396 6.45 15.24 6.57
N ALA A 397 5.45 14.36 6.60
CA ALA A 397 5.26 13.38 7.66
C ALA A 397 6.35 12.29 7.70
N TYR A 398 7.12 12.16 6.61
CA TYR A 398 8.24 11.24 6.49
C TYR A 398 9.24 11.76 5.44
N PRO A 399 10.55 11.51 5.58
CA PRO A 399 11.54 11.94 4.60
C PRO A 399 11.22 11.46 3.18
N GLY A 400 11.40 12.33 2.19
CA GLY A 400 11.15 12.03 0.78
C GLY A 400 9.69 12.15 0.34
N LEU A 401 8.76 12.54 1.23
CA LEU A 401 7.38 12.86 0.85
C LEU A 401 7.23 14.30 0.40
N MET A 402 6.39 14.54 -0.61
CA MET A 402 5.93 15.87 -0.99
C MET A 402 5.21 16.50 0.21
N PRO A 403 5.54 17.73 0.65
CA PRO A 403 4.96 18.31 1.85
C PRO A 403 3.44 18.55 1.69
N PRO A 404 2.65 18.48 2.77
CA PRO A 404 1.20 18.62 2.70
C PRO A 404 0.70 19.93 2.05
N SER A 405 1.48 21.02 2.16
CA SER A 405 1.17 22.32 1.55
C SER A 405 1.21 22.30 0.01
N GLU A 406 1.86 21.31 -0.59
CA GLU A 406 1.96 21.13 -2.05
C GLU A 406 1.03 20.03 -2.58
N GLN A 407 0.32 19.32 -1.69
CA GLN A 407 -0.66 18.31 -2.08
C GLN A 407 -2.05 18.94 -2.27
N PRO A 408 -2.74 18.66 -3.39
CA PRO A 408 -3.98 19.34 -3.74
C PRO A 408 -5.10 19.00 -2.75
N SER A 409 -5.77 20.03 -2.25
CA SER A 409 -6.97 19.91 -1.43
C SER A 409 -7.87 21.13 -1.58
N LEU A 410 -9.17 20.93 -1.36
CA LEU A 410 -10.19 21.97 -1.42
C LEU A 410 -11.28 21.68 -0.40
N ILE A 411 -11.60 22.66 0.45
CA ILE A 411 -12.80 22.69 1.27
C ILE A 411 -13.73 23.76 0.72
N THR A 412 -15.02 23.44 0.54
CA THR A 412 -16.03 24.33 -0.02
C THR A 412 -17.41 24.02 0.56
N ASP A 413 -18.31 25.00 0.52
CA ASP A 413 -19.73 24.82 0.82
C ASP A 413 -20.55 24.43 -0.42
N GLY A 414 -19.91 24.42 -1.61
CA GLY A 414 -20.49 24.02 -2.89
C GLY A 414 -20.45 22.50 -3.10
N TYR A 415 -19.73 22.01 -4.11
CA TYR A 415 -19.49 20.56 -4.28
C TYR A 415 -18.06 20.26 -4.69
N VAL A 416 -17.67 19.01 -4.46
CA VAL A 416 -16.45 18.41 -4.99
C VAL A 416 -16.74 16.99 -5.44
N SER A 417 -15.97 16.51 -6.41
CA SER A 417 -16.11 15.14 -6.92
C SER A 417 -14.79 14.63 -7.46
N ASN A 418 -14.64 13.31 -7.49
CA ASN A 418 -13.61 12.67 -8.28
C ASN A 418 -14.11 11.35 -8.88
N SER A 419 -13.67 11.09 -10.11
CA SER A 419 -13.96 9.88 -10.90
C SER A 419 -12.69 9.30 -11.53
N ASN A 420 -11.59 9.29 -10.76
CA ASN A 420 -10.25 8.80 -11.13
C ASN A 420 -9.45 9.63 -12.13
N ASP A 421 -9.98 10.76 -12.60
CA ASP A 421 -9.15 11.81 -13.18
C ASP A 421 -8.22 12.43 -12.12
N SER A 422 -7.25 13.22 -12.59
CA SER A 422 -6.39 14.02 -11.72
C SER A 422 -7.20 15.03 -10.89
N TYR A 423 -6.53 15.76 -10.00
CA TYR A 423 -7.15 16.77 -9.15
C TYR A 423 -7.76 17.98 -9.91
N TRP A 424 -7.48 18.13 -11.21
CA TRP A 424 -7.78 19.32 -12.03
C TRP A 424 -9.27 19.51 -12.36
#